data_AF-A0A7C1TVJ1-F1
#
_entry.id   AF-A0A7C1TVJ1-F1
#
_cell.length_a   1.000
_cell.length_b   1.000
_cell.length_c   1.000
_cell.angle_alpha   90.00
_cell.angle_beta   90.00
_cell.angle_gamma   90.00
#
_symmetry.space_group_name_H-M   'P 1'
#
loop_
_entity.id
_entity.type
_entity.pdbx_description
1 polymer ?
#
loop_
_entity_poly.entity_id
_entity_poly.type
_entity_poly.pdbx_seq_one_letter_code
_entity_poly.pdbx_strand_id
1 'polypeptide(L)' 'FYRPIKKPVTIRLDADVLAWFKARSEKYQTAINKALREYITSH' A
#
# COMPACT_ATOMS: atom_id res chain seq x y z
N PHE A 1 15.75 13.17 -9.77
CA PHE A 1 15.32 11.96 -9.05
C PHE A 1 14.11 12.29 -8.18
N TYR A 2 12.94 11.73 -8.49
CA TYR A 2 11.76 11.89 -7.64
C TYR A 2 11.85 10.93 -6.45
N ARG A 3 11.92 11.46 -5.22
CA ARG A 3 11.77 10.68 -3.99
C ARG A 3 10.33 10.84 -3.48
N PRO A 4 9.50 9.78 -3.51
CA PRO A 4 8.16 9.86 -2.95
C PRO A 4 8.23 10.10 -1.45
N ILE A 5 7.70 11.23 -0.98
CA ILE A 5 7.56 11.54 0.44
C ILE A 5 6.32 10.82 0.95
N LYS A 6 6.48 9.93 1.92
CA LYS A 6 5.35 9.27 2.59
C LYS A 6 4.64 10.29 3.47
N LYS A 7 3.33 10.45 3.28
CA LYS A 7 2.48 11.26 4.15
C LYS A 7 1.66 10.32 5.03
N PRO A 8 1.66 10.47 6.37
CA PRO A 8 0.78 9.70 7.23
C PRO A 8 -0.65 10.17 6.98
N VAL A 9 -1.49 9.28 6.45
CA VAL A 9 -2.91 9.53 6.21
C VAL A 9 -3.71 8.36 6.77
N THR A 10 -4.90 8.65 7.28
CA THR A 10 -5.83 7.62 7.75
C THR A 10 -6.75 7.24 6.59
N ILE A 11 -6.61 6.01 6.08
CA ILE A 11 -7.51 5.43 5.07
C ILE A 11 -8.22 4.22 5.65
N ARG A 12 -9.43 3.95 5.15
CA ARG A 12 -10.15 2.71 5.43
C ARG A 12 -9.88 1.72 4.30
N LEU A 13 -9.60 0.48 4.68
CA LEU A 13 -9.38 -0.64 3.78
C LEU A 13 -10.22 -1.81 4.27
N ASP A 14 -10.67 -2.65 3.34
CA ASP A 14 -11.43 -3.85 3.69
C ASP A 14 -10.58 -4.81 4.53
N ALA A 15 -11.26 -5.51 5.44
CA ALA A 15 -10.60 -6.35 6.44
C ALA A 15 -9.87 -7.55 5.81
N ASP A 16 -10.43 -8.10 4.75
CA ASP A 16 -9.87 -9.21 3.96
C ASP A 16 -8.62 -8.77 3.17
N VAL A 17 -8.65 -7.58 2.56
CA VAL A 17 -7.49 -6.97 1.90
C VAL A 17 -6.35 -6.76 2.90
N LEU A 18 -6.66 -6.19 4.07
CA LEU A 18 -5.68 -6.02 5.14
C LEU A 18 -5.12 -7.36 5.62
N ALA A 19 -5.96 -8.38 5.79
CA ALA A 19 -5.54 -9.71 6.20
C ALA A 19 -4.60 -10.35 5.17
N TRP A 20 -4.91 -10.23 3.88
CA TRP A 20 -4.07 -10.74 2.80
C TRP A 20 -2.67 -10.11 2.79
N PHE A 21 -2.59 -8.77 2.91
CA PHE A 21 -1.30 -8.07 2.94
C PHE A 21 -0.49 -8.40 4.20
N LYS A 22 -1.15 -8.54 5.36
CA LYS A 22 -0.50 -8.93 6.63
C LYS A 22 0.05 -10.35 6.59
N ALA A 23 -0.68 -11.29 5.98
CA ALA A 23 -0.25 -12.68 5.86
C ALA A 23 1.00 -12.86 5.00
N ARG A 24 1.24 -11.93 4.05
CA ARG A 24 2.30 -12.06 3.05
C ARG A 24 3.59 -11.32 3.42
N SER A 25 3.54 -10.38 4.38
CA SER A 25 4.68 -9.53 4.74
C SER A 25 4.48 -8.81 6.07
N GLU A 26 5.51 -8.80 6.91
CA GLU A 26 5.58 -7.90 8.08
C GLU A 26 5.46 -6.42 7.69
N LYS A 27 5.88 -6.05 6.46
CA LYS A 27 5.83 -4.69 5.91
C LYS A 27 4.58 -4.47 5.05
N TYR A 28 3.41 -4.91 5.52
CA TYR A 28 2.13 -4.83 4.79
C TYR A 28 1.80 -3.42 4.26
N GLN A 29 2.09 -2.36 5.02
CA GLN A 29 1.87 -0.97 4.56
C GLN A 29 2.73 -0.59 3.34
N THR A 30 3.95 -1.12 3.25
CA THR A 30 4.83 -0.89 2.09
C THR A 30 4.32 -1.65 0.87
N ALA A 31 3.79 -2.86 1.07
CA ALA A 31 3.16 -3.65 0.01
C ALA A 31 1.88 -2.97 -0.53
N ILE A 32 1.02 -2.44 0.35
CA ILE A 32 -0.15 -1.66 -0.03
C ILE A 32 0.27 -0.44 -0.87
N ASN A 33 1.26 0.32 -0.41
CA ASN A 33 1.73 1.49 -1.16
C ASN A 33 2.31 1.14 -2.55
N LYS A 34 2.94 -0.03 -2.68
CA LYS A 34 3.43 -0.52 -3.98
C LYS A 34 2.28 -0.86 -4.92
N ALA A 35 1.28 -1.60 -4.44
CA ALA A 35 0.09 -1.94 -5.23
C ALA A 35 -0.66 -0.68 -5.70
N LEU A 36 -0.83 0.32 -4.83
CA LEU A 36 -1.43 1.61 -5.20
C LEU A 36 -0.61 2.34 -6.28
N ARG A 37 0.73 2.30 -6.19
CA ARG A 37 1.61 2.90 -7.20
C ARG A 37 1.52 2.19 -8.55
N GLU A 38 1.46 0.87 -8.55
CA GLU A 38 1.28 0.07 -9.77
C GLU A 38 -0.06 0.38 -10.45
N TYR A 39 -1.13 0.51 -9.67
CA TYR A 39 -2.44 0.94 -10.18
C TYR A 39 -2.36 2.33 -10.85
N ILE A 40 -1.74 3.31 -10.20
CA ILE A 40 -1.57 4.68 -10.75
C ILE A 40 -0.70 4.71 -12.01
N THR A 41 0.26 3.79 -12.16
CA THR A 41 1.18 3.79 -13.32
C THR A 41 0.62 3.03 -14.52
N SER A 42 -0.28 2.07 -14.26
CA SER A 42 -0.91 1.24 -15.28
C SER A 42 -2.16 1.86 -15.90
N HIS A 43 -2.72 2.90 -15.27
CA HIS A 43 -3.89 3.66 -15.72
C HIS A 43 -3.47 5.10 -16.00
#